data_AF-A0A5E4VVW1-F1
#
_entry.id   AF-A0A5E4VVW1-F1
#
_cell.length_a   1.000
_cell.length_b   1.000
_cell.length_c   1.000
_cell.angle_alpha   90.00
_cell.angle_beta   90.00
_cell.angle_gamma   90.00
#
_symmetry.space_group_name_H-M   'P 1'
#
loop_
_entity.id
_entity.type
_entity.pdbx_description
1 polymer ?
#
loop_
_entity_poly.entity_id
_entity_poly.type
_entity_poly.pdbx_seq_one_letter_code
_entity_poly.pdbx_strand_id
1 'polypeptide(L)'
;MTYAVKEIFYTLQGEGANAGRPAVFCRFAGCNLWTGREEDRAEAVCQFCDTDFVGTDGENGGKYRTPADLVAQIVALWPEGDRAHRFVVCTGGEPLLQLDAPLIDALHAEGFRIAVETNGTQVVPEGIDWVCVSPKADAEMVVTRGDELKVVVPQDRQRLADYEALDFQHFYLQPMDGPLRDTNTKLAIDYCKSHPRWSLSMQTHKYLNIP
;
A
#
# COMPACT_ATOMS: atom_id res chain seq x y z
N MET A 1 16.48 -12.28 7.81
CA MET A 1 16.46 -11.92 6.38
C MET A 1 17.07 -10.53 6.24
N THR A 2 17.60 -10.16 5.07
CA THR A 2 17.99 -8.75 4.79
C THR A 2 16.83 -8.07 4.07
N TYR A 3 16.42 -6.89 4.52
CA TYR A 3 15.35 -6.09 3.91
C TYR A 3 15.95 -5.04 2.97
N ALA A 4 15.53 -5.06 1.70
CA ALA A 4 15.83 -4.03 0.71
C ALA A 4 14.69 -3.01 0.68
N VAL A 5 14.98 -1.79 1.12
CA VAL A 5 14.02 -0.71 1.29
C VAL A 5 14.37 0.43 0.35
N LYS A 6 13.41 0.85 -0.47
CA LYS A 6 13.55 1.99 -1.38
C LYS A 6 13.66 3.29 -0.60
N GLU A 7 12.74 3.51 0.31
CA GLU A 7 12.65 4.73 1.12
C GLU A 7 11.82 4.53 2.40
N ILE A 8 12.08 5.38 3.39
CA ILE A 8 11.32 5.47 4.65
C ILE A 8 11.13 6.95 4.98
N PHE A 9 9.89 7.38 5.16
CA PHE A 9 9.56 8.79 5.41
C PHE A 9 8.32 8.91 6.30
N TYR A 10 8.18 10.04 7.01
CA TYR A 10 7.04 10.34 7.86
C TYR A 10 6.10 11.34 7.18
N THR A 11 4.82 10.98 7.07
CA THR A 11 3.80 11.79 6.39
C THR A 11 2.40 11.47 6.95
N LEU A 12 1.34 11.93 6.29
CA LEU A 12 -0.02 11.46 6.49
C LEU A 12 -0.35 10.40 5.44
N GLN A 13 -0.95 9.28 5.85
CA GLN A 13 -1.53 8.31 4.91
C GLN A 13 -2.51 9.06 3.99
N GLY A 14 -2.27 8.98 2.69
CA GLY A 14 -3.04 9.74 1.71
C GLY A 14 -4.29 9.03 1.20
N GLU A 15 -4.46 7.74 1.49
CA GLU A 15 -5.43 6.85 0.85
C GLU A 15 -6.25 6.03 1.87
N GLY A 16 -7.38 5.49 1.41
CA GLY A 16 -8.18 4.51 2.13
C GLY A 16 -8.86 5.02 3.40
N ALA A 17 -9.25 4.10 4.28
CA ALA A 17 -9.94 4.44 5.53
C ALA A 17 -9.03 5.17 6.53
N ASN A 18 -7.71 5.05 6.38
CA ASN A 18 -6.72 5.73 7.21
C ASN A 18 -6.25 7.07 6.63
N ALA A 19 -6.88 7.60 5.58
CA ALA A 19 -6.51 8.88 4.98
C ALA A 19 -6.47 10.02 6.03
N GLY A 20 -5.39 10.80 6.05
CA GLY A 20 -5.12 11.88 7.00
C GLY A 20 -4.44 11.45 8.31
N ARG A 21 -4.22 10.15 8.53
CA ARG A 21 -3.56 9.64 9.74
C ARG A 21 -2.02 9.75 9.62
N PRO A 22 -1.31 10.27 10.64
CA PRO A 22 0.15 10.24 10.66
C PRO A 22 0.71 8.82 10.61
N ALA A 23 1.70 8.61 9.74
CA ALA A 23 2.31 7.30 9.50
C ALA A 23 3.78 7.46 9.10
N VAL A 24 4.61 6.51 9.53
CA VAL A 24 5.89 6.26 8.85
C VAL A 24 5.62 5.29 7.71
N PHE A 25 5.94 5.69 6.49
CA PHE A 25 5.91 4.80 5.34
C PHE A 25 7.22 4.06 5.25
N CYS A 26 7.18 2.74 5.15
CA CYS A 26 8.32 1.89 4.85
C CYS A 26 8.08 1.24 3.48
N ARG A 27 8.72 1.79 2.44
CA ARG A 27 8.57 1.33 1.06
C ARG A 27 9.66 0.32 0.73
N PHE A 28 9.33 -0.96 0.71
CA PHE A 28 10.23 -2.02 0.27
C PHE A 28 10.56 -1.85 -1.23
N ALA A 29 11.68 -2.43 -1.66
CA ALA A 29 12.11 -2.43 -3.04
C ALA A 29 11.58 -3.68 -3.78
N GLY A 30 11.19 -3.52 -5.04
CA GLY A 30 10.75 -4.60 -5.93
C GLY A 30 9.28 -5.00 -5.82
N CYS A 31 8.74 -5.57 -6.91
CA CYS A 31 7.36 -6.03 -7.02
C CYS A 31 7.32 -7.32 -7.87
N ASN A 32 6.33 -8.18 -7.63
CA ASN A 32 6.12 -9.39 -8.41
C ASN A 32 5.23 -9.20 -9.65
N LEU A 33 4.62 -8.01 -9.83
CA LEU A 33 3.70 -7.73 -10.95
C LEU A 33 4.27 -6.77 -12.00
N TRP A 34 5.39 -6.12 -11.69
CA TRP A 34 6.15 -5.28 -12.61
C TRP A 34 7.59 -5.14 -12.10
N THR A 35 8.56 -5.12 -13.01
CA THR A 35 9.98 -5.00 -12.68
C THR A 35 10.36 -3.61 -12.13
N GLY A 36 9.49 -2.62 -12.35
CA GLY A 36 9.77 -1.21 -12.05
C GLY A 36 10.56 -0.50 -13.16
N ARG A 37 10.91 -1.20 -14.24
CA ARG A 37 11.59 -0.62 -15.41
C ARG A 37 10.55 -0.23 -16.46
N GLU A 38 10.66 0.98 -16.97
CA GLU A 38 9.74 1.49 -18.00
C GLU A 38 9.74 0.65 -19.28
N GLU A 39 10.89 0.06 -19.64
CA GLU A 39 11.02 -0.85 -20.80
C GLU A 39 10.12 -2.10 -20.70
N ASP A 40 9.80 -2.54 -19.49
CA ASP A 40 8.97 -3.72 -19.24
C ASP A 40 7.49 -3.37 -18.99
N ARG A 41 7.14 -2.08 -18.83
CA ARG A 41 5.80 -1.65 -18.38
C ARG A 41 4.69 -2.13 -19.31
N ALA A 42 4.92 -2.11 -20.62
CA ALA A 42 3.91 -2.49 -21.62
C ALA A 42 3.56 -3.99 -21.59
N GLU A 43 4.44 -4.83 -21.06
CA GLU A 43 4.26 -6.29 -20.95
C GLU A 43 4.03 -6.74 -19.51
N ALA A 44 4.08 -5.82 -18.55
CA ALA A 44 3.87 -6.09 -17.14
C ALA A 44 2.42 -6.48 -16.83
N VAL A 45 2.22 -7.23 -15.74
CA VAL A 45 0.88 -7.55 -15.21
C VAL A 45 0.23 -6.29 -14.61
N CYS A 46 1.01 -5.45 -13.94
CA CYS A 46 0.57 -4.15 -13.44
C CYS A 46 1.21 -3.02 -14.27
N GLN A 47 0.42 -2.35 -15.11
CA GLN A 47 0.93 -1.37 -16.08
C GLN A 47 0.77 0.10 -15.67
N PHE A 48 -0.02 0.36 -14.62
CA PHE A 48 -0.44 1.70 -14.20
C PHE A 48 0.24 2.19 -12.91
N CYS A 49 1.28 1.50 -12.43
CA CYS A 49 1.98 1.89 -11.20
C CYS A 49 2.56 3.30 -11.32
N ASP A 50 2.33 4.12 -10.30
CA ASP A 50 2.74 5.53 -10.16
C ASP A 50 3.94 5.72 -9.22
N THR A 51 4.57 4.62 -8.80
CA THR A 51 5.56 4.59 -7.72
C THR A 51 6.91 4.10 -8.25
N ASP A 52 8.00 4.79 -7.88
CA ASP A 52 9.35 4.26 -8.01
C ASP A 52 9.67 3.34 -6.82
N PHE A 53 9.91 2.06 -7.11
CA PHE A 53 10.31 1.05 -6.11
C PHE A 53 11.60 0.31 -6.50
N VAL A 54 12.34 0.82 -7.50
CA VAL A 54 13.57 0.18 -7.95
C VAL A 54 14.75 0.70 -7.15
N GLY A 55 15.58 -0.20 -6.65
CA GLY A 55 16.77 0.15 -5.88
C GLY A 55 16.49 0.44 -4.40
N THR A 56 17.51 0.94 -3.71
CA THR A 56 17.49 1.22 -2.26
C THR A 56 18.16 2.57 -1.98
N ASP A 57 17.85 3.56 -2.81
CA ASP A 57 18.55 4.83 -2.96
C ASP A 57 17.68 6.06 -2.64
N GLY A 58 16.45 5.87 -2.20
CA GLY A 58 15.56 6.93 -1.74
C GLY A 58 15.89 7.41 -0.32
N GLU A 59 15.03 8.29 0.22
CA GLU A 59 15.20 8.84 1.56
C GLU A 59 15.19 7.73 2.61
N ASN A 60 16.25 7.63 3.43
CA ASN A 60 16.42 6.52 4.38
C ASN A 60 16.33 5.12 3.70
N GLY A 61 16.62 5.05 2.40
CA GLY A 61 16.71 3.81 1.64
C GLY A 61 17.97 3.04 1.99
N GLY A 62 17.91 1.71 1.88
CA GLY A 62 19.06 0.88 2.14
C GLY A 62 18.78 -0.61 2.23
N LYS A 63 19.82 -1.36 2.58
CA LYS A 63 19.74 -2.78 2.91
C LYS A 63 19.92 -2.98 4.40
N TYR A 64 18.83 -3.28 5.09
CA TYR A 64 18.79 -3.49 6.53
C TYR A 64 19.01 -4.96 6.82
N ARG A 65 20.08 -5.30 7.55
CA ARG A 65 20.51 -6.69 7.76
C ARG A 65 19.68 -7.42 8.79
N THR A 66 19.04 -6.68 9.69
CA THR A 66 18.24 -7.22 10.78
C THR A 66 16.93 -6.44 10.94
N PRO A 67 15.89 -7.05 11.54
CA PRO A 67 14.67 -6.33 11.91
C PRO A 67 14.96 -5.10 12.78
N ALA A 68 15.85 -5.25 13.76
CA ALA A 68 16.20 -4.19 14.70
C ALA A 68 16.77 -2.95 14.00
N ASP A 69 17.61 -3.12 12.96
CA ASP A 69 18.17 -1.99 12.20
C ASP A 69 17.07 -1.21 11.47
N LEU A 70 16.13 -1.92 10.84
CA LEU A 70 15.03 -1.30 10.11
C LEU A 70 14.05 -0.61 11.06
N VAL A 71 13.67 -1.28 12.14
CA VAL A 71 12.78 -0.72 13.15
C VAL A 71 13.40 0.51 13.82
N ALA A 72 14.70 0.50 14.10
CA ALA A 72 15.38 1.68 14.66
C ALA A 72 15.26 2.90 13.73
N GLN A 73 15.39 2.71 12.41
CA GLN A 73 15.19 3.78 11.44
C GLN A 73 13.74 4.28 11.41
N ILE A 74 12.76 3.38 11.45
CA ILE A 74 11.32 3.72 11.47
C ILE A 74 10.97 4.48 12.76
N VAL A 75 11.46 4.03 13.91
CA VAL A 75 11.28 4.68 15.22
C VAL A 75 11.84 6.10 15.21
N ALA A 76 13.01 6.31 14.62
CA ALA A 76 13.69 7.61 14.60
C ALA A 76 12.92 8.70 13.85
N LEU A 77 11.99 8.33 12.96
CA LEU A 77 11.14 9.27 12.22
C LEU A 77 9.86 9.65 12.98
N TRP A 78 9.49 8.90 14.02
CA TRP A 78 8.28 9.18 14.79
C TRP A 78 8.53 10.31 15.81
N PRO A 79 7.59 11.25 16.01
CA PRO A 79 7.71 12.31 17.01
C PRO A 79 8.03 11.77 18.41
N GLU A 80 9.02 12.38 19.08
CA GLU A 80 9.43 11.96 20.43
C GLU A 80 8.27 12.07 21.43
N GLY A 81 8.22 11.12 22.37
CA GLY A 81 7.25 11.13 23.47
C GLY A 81 5.87 10.55 23.15
N ASP A 82 5.55 10.23 21.89
CA ASP A 82 4.28 9.60 21.53
C ASP A 82 4.42 8.17 21.03
N ARG A 83 4.57 7.22 21.96
CA ARG A 83 4.58 5.80 21.60
C ARG A 83 3.19 5.24 21.31
N ALA A 84 2.14 5.84 21.87
CA ALA A 84 0.79 5.27 21.87
C ALA A 84 0.12 5.31 20.48
N HIS A 85 0.50 6.26 19.64
CA HIS A 85 -0.09 6.44 18.31
C HIS A 85 0.81 5.99 17.15
N ARG A 86 1.97 5.40 17.45
CA ARG A 86 2.92 4.89 16.44
C ARG A 86 2.20 4.05 15.39
N PHE A 87 2.38 4.44 14.14
CA PHE A 87 1.73 3.79 13.01
C PHE A 87 2.71 3.73 11.83
N VAL A 88 2.84 2.53 11.27
CA VAL A 88 3.71 2.28 10.11
C VAL A 88 2.88 1.70 8.99
N VAL A 89 3.10 2.19 7.77
CA VAL A 89 2.51 1.65 6.55
C VAL A 89 3.63 0.95 5.78
N CYS A 90 3.59 -0.38 5.78
CA CYS A 90 4.47 -1.22 4.98
C CYS A 90 3.92 -1.30 3.54
N THR A 91 4.70 -0.84 2.58
CA THR A 91 4.33 -0.77 1.15
C THR A 91 5.54 -1.05 0.26
N GLY A 92 5.45 -0.87 -1.05
CA GLY A 92 6.59 -0.78 -1.98
C GLY A 92 7.22 -2.11 -2.41
N GLY A 93 7.63 -2.27 -3.67
CA GLY A 93 6.56 -2.48 -4.63
C GLY A 93 5.53 -3.44 -4.00
N GLU A 94 5.82 -4.74 -3.92
CA GLU A 94 5.00 -5.66 -3.11
C GLU A 94 5.66 -5.93 -1.73
N PRO A 95 5.11 -5.42 -0.61
CA PRO A 95 5.72 -5.55 0.70
C PRO A 95 5.79 -6.99 1.21
N LEU A 96 4.82 -7.85 0.84
CA LEU A 96 4.77 -9.23 1.31
C LEU A 96 5.84 -10.13 0.69
N LEU A 97 6.68 -9.61 -0.22
CA LEU A 97 7.90 -10.29 -0.64
C LEU A 97 9.01 -10.27 0.42
N GLN A 98 8.93 -9.36 1.40
CA GLN A 98 9.99 -9.12 2.38
C GLN A 98 9.49 -9.01 3.83
N LEU A 99 8.25 -8.56 4.04
CA LEU A 99 7.68 -8.41 5.39
C LEU A 99 7.45 -9.79 6.03
N ASP A 100 8.18 -10.07 7.11
CA ASP A 100 8.18 -11.34 7.82
C ASP A 100 7.87 -11.20 9.31
N ALA A 101 7.58 -12.32 9.98
CA ALA A 101 7.23 -12.34 11.39
C ALA A 101 8.26 -11.65 12.31
N PRO A 102 9.59 -11.83 12.15
CA PRO A 102 10.57 -11.11 12.95
C PRO A 102 10.48 -9.59 12.85
N LEU A 103 10.17 -9.04 11.67
CA LEU A 103 9.98 -7.59 11.50
C LEU A 103 8.66 -7.11 12.13
N ILE A 104 7.59 -7.88 11.98
CA ILE A 104 6.29 -7.60 12.60
C ILE A 104 6.42 -7.55 14.12
N ASP A 105 7.02 -8.59 14.71
CA ASP A 105 7.26 -8.68 16.16
C ASP A 105 8.11 -7.49 16.66
N ALA A 106 9.15 -7.11 15.91
CA ALA A 106 10.02 -6.00 16.28
C ALA A 106 9.30 -4.63 16.21
N LEU A 107 8.45 -4.41 15.21
CA LEU A 107 7.62 -3.20 15.10
C LEU A 107 6.61 -3.12 16.25
N HIS A 108 5.93 -4.22 16.56
CA HIS A 108 5.02 -4.34 17.70
C HIS A 108 5.72 -4.13 19.03
N ALA A 109 6.94 -4.64 19.21
CA ALA A 109 7.74 -4.40 20.41
C ALA A 109 8.01 -2.90 20.63
N GLU A 110 8.13 -2.12 19.55
CA GLU A 110 8.25 -0.65 19.59
C GLU A 110 6.90 0.07 19.69
N GLY A 111 5.79 -0.66 19.78
CA GLY A 111 4.44 -0.10 19.95
C GLY A 111 3.83 0.44 18.66
N PHE A 112 4.37 0.09 17.49
CA PHE A 112 3.73 0.42 16.22
C PHE A 112 2.49 -0.42 16.01
N ARG A 113 1.41 0.22 15.55
CA ARG A 113 0.37 -0.45 14.78
C ARG A 113 0.83 -0.55 13.33
N ILE A 114 0.64 -1.70 12.70
CA ILE A 114 1.17 -2.01 11.37
C ILE A 114 0.03 -2.09 10.36
N ALA A 115 0.11 -1.28 9.31
CA ALA A 115 -0.70 -1.43 8.11
C ALA A 115 0.14 -1.98 6.95
N VAL A 116 -0.47 -2.77 6.08
CA VAL A 116 0.13 -3.21 4.81
C VAL A 116 -0.70 -2.76 3.63
N GLU A 117 -0.04 -2.30 2.57
CA GLU A 117 -0.61 -2.01 1.26
C GLU A 117 -0.11 -3.06 0.26
N THR A 118 -0.90 -4.09 -0.01
CA THR A 118 -0.50 -5.24 -0.85
C THR A 118 -1.34 -5.35 -2.12
N ASN A 119 -0.77 -5.92 -3.18
CA ASN A 119 -1.49 -6.29 -4.39
C ASN A 119 -2.36 -7.56 -4.22
N GLY A 120 -2.27 -8.24 -3.08
CA GLY A 120 -3.11 -9.39 -2.72
C GLY A 120 -2.70 -10.73 -3.34
N THR A 121 -1.54 -10.80 -3.99
CA THR A 121 -1.03 -12.02 -4.65
C THR A 121 -0.16 -12.89 -3.73
N GLN A 122 0.20 -12.37 -2.55
CA GLN A 122 0.99 -13.08 -1.54
C GLN A 122 0.16 -13.29 -0.28
N VAL A 123 0.45 -14.35 0.48
CA VAL A 123 -0.21 -14.61 1.77
C VAL A 123 0.22 -13.55 2.77
N VAL A 124 -0.76 -12.94 3.45
CA VAL A 124 -0.50 -11.98 4.52
C VAL A 124 -0.02 -12.73 5.77
N PRO A 125 1.15 -12.40 6.33
CA PRO A 125 1.61 -13.00 7.59
C PRO A 125 0.70 -12.60 8.76
N GLU A 126 0.65 -13.45 9.79
CA GLU A 126 -0.06 -13.11 11.03
C GLU A 126 0.58 -11.90 11.72
N GLY A 127 -0.22 -11.15 12.50
CA GLY A 127 0.24 -9.99 13.26
C GLY A 127 0.13 -8.64 12.55
N ILE A 128 -0.33 -8.58 11.30
CA ILE A 128 -0.66 -7.29 10.66
C ILE A 128 -1.98 -6.74 11.21
N ASP A 129 -1.99 -5.49 11.69
CA ASP A 129 -3.14 -4.86 12.35
C ASP A 129 -4.13 -4.16 11.40
N TRP A 130 -3.72 -3.93 10.15
CA TRP A 130 -4.55 -3.36 9.10
C TRP A 130 -4.11 -3.85 7.71
N VAL A 131 -4.94 -4.64 7.06
CA VAL A 131 -4.69 -5.22 5.75
C VAL A 131 -5.46 -4.46 4.68
N CYS A 132 -4.76 -3.66 3.88
CA CYS A 132 -5.29 -3.04 2.67
C CYS A 132 -4.86 -3.84 1.44
N VAL A 133 -5.84 -4.35 0.69
CA VAL A 133 -5.62 -5.09 -0.55
C VAL A 133 -6.07 -4.24 -1.73
N SER A 134 -5.18 -4.04 -2.69
CA SER A 134 -5.48 -3.39 -3.96
C SER A 134 -5.31 -4.38 -5.12
N PRO A 135 -6.38 -5.08 -5.54
CA PRO A 135 -6.27 -6.11 -6.56
C PRO A 135 -5.92 -5.50 -7.94
N LYS A 136 -5.17 -6.27 -8.72
CA LYS A 136 -4.83 -5.95 -10.11
C LYS A 136 -5.61 -6.92 -11.01
N ALA A 137 -6.33 -6.40 -12.00
CA ALA A 137 -7.34 -7.16 -12.75
C ALA A 137 -6.78 -8.42 -13.45
N ASP A 138 -5.52 -8.35 -13.87
CA ASP A 138 -4.83 -9.44 -14.58
C ASP A 138 -3.95 -10.31 -13.64
N ALA A 139 -4.07 -10.15 -12.32
CA ALA A 139 -3.34 -10.94 -11.34
C ALA A 139 -4.29 -11.83 -10.50
N GLU A 140 -3.86 -13.06 -10.23
CA GLU A 140 -4.58 -13.95 -9.31
C GLU A 140 -4.40 -13.46 -7.86
N MET A 141 -5.52 -13.17 -7.21
CA MET A 141 -5.54 -12.71 -5.83
C MET A 141 -5.78 -13.89 -4.89
N VAL A 142 -4.87 -14.10 -3.94
CA VAL A 142 -4.98 -15.14 -2.90
C VAL A 142 -5.55 -14.59 -1.59
N VAL A 143 -5.44 -13.27 -1.37
CA VAL A 143 -5.95 -12.59 -0.18
C VAL A 143 -7.41 -12.19 -0.40
N THR A 144 -8.32 -12.99 0.16
CA THR A 144 -9.78 -12.81 -0.02
C THR A 144 -10.47 -12.20 1.20
N ARG A 145 -9.70 -11.80 2.22
CA ARG A 145 -10.19 -11.14 3.42
C ARG A 145 -9.22 -10.10 3.96
N GLY A 146 -9.71 -9.10 4.69
CA GLY A 146 -8.89 -8.07 5.32
C GLY A 146 -9.72 -6.91 5.86
N ASP A 147 -9.07 -5.80 6.20
CA ASP A 147 -9.75 -4.61 6.69
C ASP A 147 -10.31 -3.78 5.52
N GLU A 148 -9.52 -3.60 4.47
CA GLU A 148 -9.86 -2.72 3.36
C GLU A 148 -9.55 -3.34 2.00
N LEU A 149 -10.54 -3.34 1.10
CA LEU A 149 -10.34 -3.60 -0.32
C LEU A 149 -10.37 -2.28 -1.09
N LYS A 150 -9.22 -1.81 -1.57
CA LYS A 150 -9.04 -0.53 -2.27
C LYS A 150 -8.73 -0.74 -3.75
N VAL A 151 -9.77 -0.74 -4.56
CA VAL A 151 -9.70 -1.10 -5.98
C VAL A 151 -9.41 0.14 -6.82
N VAL A 152 -8.27 0.12 -7.54
CA VAL A 152 -7.97 1.16 -8.53
C VAL A 152 -8.85 0.97 -9.76
N VAL A 153 -9.49 2.04 -10.24
CA VAL A 153 -10.42 2.02 -11.37
C VAL A 153 -10.16 3.15 -12.38
N PRO A 154 -10.42 2.93 -13.67
CA PRO A 154 -10.80 1.66 -14.30
C PRO A 154 -9.56 0.81 -14.62
N GLN A 155 -9.68 -0.52 -14.53
CA GLN A 155 -8.74 -1.47 -15.14
C GLN A 155 -9.47 -2.26 -16.23
N ASP A 156 -8.77 -2.61 -17.32
CA ASP A 156 -9.36 -3.48 -18.34
C ASP A 156 -9.71 -4.86 -17.76
N ARG A 157 -10.77 -5.49 -18.25
CA ARG A 157 -11.29 -6.80 -17.78
C ARG A 157 -11.70 -6.86 -16.30
N GLN A 158 -11.68 -5.75 -15.58
CA GLN A 158 -12.06 -5.69 -14.16
C GLN A 158 -13.56 -5.86 -13.95
N ARG A 159 -13.93 -6.73 -13.02
CA ARG A 159 -15.33 -6.96 -12.61
C ARG A 159 -15.51 -6.61 -11.15
N LEU A 160 -15.99 -5.39 -10.88
CA LEU A 160 -16.16 -4.90 -9.51
C LEU A 160 -17.13 -5.75 -8.67
N ALA A 161 -18.16 -6.34 -9.29
CA ALA A 161 -19.10 -7.23 -8.60
C ALA A 161 -18.42 -8.49 -8.03
N ASP A 162 -17.36 -9.00 -8.66
CA ASP A 162 -16.65 -10.19 -8.18
C ASP A 162 -15.95 -9.90 -6.85
N TYR A 163 -15.55 -8.64 -6.62
CA TYR A 163 -14.93 -8.20 -5.37
C TYR A 163 -15.92 -8.09 -4.21
N GLU A 164 -17.20 -7.85 -4.48
CA GLU A 164 -18.22 -7.71 -3.44
C GLU A 164 -18.49 -9.02 -2.68
N ALA A 165 -18.09 -10.17 -3.23
CA ALA A 165 -18.21 -11.45 -2.53
C ALA A 165 -17.11 -11.69 -1.49
N LEU A 166 -16.08 -10.84 -1.45
CA LEU A 166 -14.92 -10.99 -0.57
C LEU A 166 -15.19 -10.47 0.84
N ASP A 167 -14.40 -10.95 1.80
CA ASP A 167 -14.58 -10.71 3.23
C ASP A 167 -13.72 -9.51 3.71
N PHE A 168 -14.12 -8.31 3.31
CA PHE A 168 -13.48 -7.06 3.72
C PHE A 168 -14.45 -6.16 4.49
N GLN A 169 -13.93 -5.41 5.48
CA GLN A 169 -14.76 -4.49 6.26
C GLN A 169 -15.12 -3.23 5.45
N HIS A 170 -14.19 -2.77 4.61
CA HIS A 170 -14.36 -1.59 3.77
C HIS A 170 -14.12 -1.89 2.29
N PHE A 171 -14.91 -1.27 1.42
CA PHE A 171 -14.81 -1.36 -0.03
C PHE A 171 -14.59 0.05 -0.59
N TYR A 172 -13.44 0.30 -1.19
CA TYR A 172 -13.10 1.59 -1.79
C TYR A 172 -12.81 1.47 -3.28
N LEU A 173 -13.26 2.48 -4.02
CA LEU A 173 -12.77 2.76 -5.36
C LEU A 173 -11.78 3.91 -5.32
N GLN A 174 -10.61 3.70 -5.88
CA GLN A 174 -9.58 4.72 -6.07
C GLN A 174 -9.47 5.06 -7.55
N PRO A 175 -9.65 6.32 -7.97
CA PRO A 175 -9.46 6.67 -9.38
C PRO A 175 -7.98 6.48 -9.74
N MET A 176 -7.75 5.77 -10.84
CA MET A 176 -6.43 5.63 -11.45
C MET A 176 -5.93 7.01 -11.84
N ASP A 177 -4.74 7.36 -11.36
CA ASP A 177 -4.06 8.60 -11.71
C ASP A 177 -3.47 8.54 -13.13
N GLY A 178 -3.05 9.68 -13.64
CA GLY A 178 -2.50 9.85 -14.98
C GLY A 178 -3.34 10.79 -15.84
N PRO A 179 -3.19 10.75 -17.19
CA PRO A 179 -3.83 11.72 -18.09
C PRO A 179 -5.37 11.76 -18.00
N LEU A 180 -5.99 10.69 -17.49
CA LEU A 180 -7.44 10.55 -17.37
C LEU A 180 -7.96 10.66 -15.92
N ARG A 181 -7.14 11.10 -14.96
CA ARG A 181 -7.49 11.17 -13.52
C ARG A 181 -8.87 11.79 -13.27
N ASP A 182 -9.15 12.94 -13.87
CA ASP A 182 -10.41 13.67 -13.61
C ASP A 182 -11.63 12.94 -14.19
N THR A 183 -11.45 12.20 -15.29
CA THR A 183 -12.48 11.32 -15.86
C THR A 183 -12.70 10.10 -14.96
N ASN A 184 -11.61 9.46 -14.52
CA ASN A 184 -11.64 8.29 -13.64
C ASN A 184 -12.27 8.64 -12.28
N THR A 185 -12.02 9.86 -11.79
CA THR A 185 -12.62 10.38 -10.55
C THR A 185 -14.14 10.48 -10.66
N LYS A 186 -14.66 11.03 -11.77
CA LYS A 186 -16.11 11.09 -12.01
C LYS A 186 -16.71 9.70 -12.09
N LEU A 187 -16.06 8.77 -12.79
CA LEU A 187 -16.47 7.37 -12.88
C LEU A 187 -16.55 6.71 -11.49
N ALA A 188 -15.51 6.86 -10.66
CA ALA A 188 -15.50 6.31 -9.31
C ALA A 188 -16.61 6.91 -8.43
N ILE A 189 -16.82 8.23 -8.49
CA ILE A 189 -17.90 8.93 -7.78
C ILE A 189 -19.28 8.39 -8.18
N ASP A 190 -19.55 8.32 -9.49
CA ASP A 190 -20.84 7.87 -10.00
C ASP A 190 -21.09 6.39 -9.66
N TYR A 191 -20.04 5.56 -9.66
CA TYR A 191 -20.14 4.17 -9.24
C TYR A 191 -20.48 4.05 -7.75
N CYS A 192 -19.75 4.73 -6.85
CA CYS A 192 -20.03 4.70 -5.42
C CYS A 192 -21.45 5.21 -5.11
N LYS A 193 -21.92 6.26 -5.82
CA LYS A 193 -23.28 6.78 -5.66
C LYS A 193 -24.37 5.79 -6.09
N SER A 194 -24.10 4.93 -7.07
CA SER A 194 -25.02 3.91 -7.55
C SER A 194 -24.89 2.57 -6.80
N HIS A 195 -23.74 2.31 -6.16
CA HIS A 195 -23.42 1.11 -5.40
C HIS A 195 -22.86 1.49 -4.03
N PRO A 196 -23.69 1.91 -3.06
CA PRO A 196 -23.25 2.57 -1.83
C PRO A 196 -22.53 1.66 -0.82
N ARG A 197 -22.33 0.37 -1.17
CA ARG A 197 -21.34 -0.47 -0.48
C ARG A 197 -19.93 0.07 -0.68
N TRP A 198 -19.68 0.71 -1.82
CA TRP A 198 -18.40 1.31 -2.19
C TRP A 198 -18.30 2.76 -1.70
N SER A 199 -17.13 3.11 -1.20
CA SER A 199 -16.72 4.46 -0.84
C SER A 199 -15.61 4.96 -1.77
N LEU A 200 -15.42 6.27 -1.88
CA LEU A 200 -14.32 6.83 -2.67
C LEU A 200 -13.04 6.91 -1.81
N SER A 201 -11.93 6.36 -2.31
CA SER A 201 -10.59 6.63 -1.81
C SER A 201 -9.90 7.62 -2.75
N MET A 202 -9.63 8.83 -2.26
CA MET A 202 -8.82 9.79 -3.01
C MET A 202 -7.34 9.60 -2.66
N GLN A 203 -6.45 9.91 -3.59
CA GLN A 203 -5.01 10.05 -3.32
C GLN A 203 -4.71 11.44 -2.77
N THR A 204 -5.15 11.72 -1.54
CA THR A 204 -5.20 13.09 -0.99
C THR A 204 -3.82 13.74 -0.91
N HIS A 205 -2.75 12.95 -0.68
CA HIS A 205 -1.36 13.40 -0.67
C HIS A 205 -0.97 14.15 -1.96
N LYS A 206 -1.47 13.72 -3.13
CA LYS A 206 -1.24 14.40 -4.42
C LYS A 206 -1.92 15.78 -4.52
N TYR A 207 -3.03 15.96 -3.82
CA TYR A 207 -3.76 17.24 -3.75
C TYR A 207 -3.19 18.16 -2.68
N LEU A 208 -2.67 17.59 -1.59
CA LEU A 208 -2.06 18.31 -0.49
C LEU A 208 -0.59 18.67 -0.75
N ASN A 209 0.00 18.09 -1.81
CA ASN A 209 1.41 18.25 -2.17
C ASN A 209 2.36 17.83 -1.02
N ILE A 210 2.04 16.71 -0.38
CA ILE A 210 2.88 16.05 0.62
C ILE A 210 3.36 14.70 0.09
N PRO A 211 4.50 14.17 0.61
CA PRO A 211 4.95 12.80 0.31
C PRO A 211 3.88 11.74 0.64
#